data_AF-A0A843H0B7-F1
#
_entry.id   AF-A0A843H0B7-F1
#
_cell.length_a   1.000
_cell.length_b   1.000
_cell.length_c   1.000
_cell.angle_alpha   90.00
_cell.angle_beta   90.00
_cell.angle_gamma   90.00
#
_symmetry.space_group_name_H-M   'P 1'
#
loop_
_entity.id
_entity.type
_entity.pdbx_description
1 polymer ?
#
loop_
_entity_poly.entity_id
_entity_poly.type
_entity_poly.pdbx_seq_one_letter_code
_entity_poly.pdbx_strand_id
1 'polypeptide(L)' 'MTIYELKQNFKEYAGKNPTYSELKAAARETAIDFCYYFNDENYSYGELGEIYDYFYELGKRYGLITEFTENGII' A
#
# COMPACT_ATOMS: atom_id res chain seq x y z
N MET A 1 -7.20 5.67 6.88
CA MET A 1 -5.85 5.14 7.04
C MET A 1 -4.82 6.16 6.58
N THR A 2 -3.98 6.60 7.51
CA THR A 2 -2.85 7.51 7.28
C THR A 2 -1.65 6.80 6.67
N ILE A 3 -0.68 7.57 6.15
CA ILE A 3 0.60 7.03 5.65
C ILE A 3 1.39 6.28 6.73
N TYR A 4 1.23 6.66 8.00
CA TYR A 4 1.89 5.98 9.11
C TYR A 4 1.32 4.58 9.29
N GLU A 5 0.01 4.45 9.29
CA GLU A 5 -0.70 3.18 9.43
C GLU A 5 -0.38 2.24 8.27
N LEU A 6 -0.37 2.72 7.02
CA LEU A 6 0.05 1.93 5.86
C LEU A 6 1.45 1.33 6.03
N LYS A 7 2.40 2.14 6.53
CA LYS A 7 3.77 1.67 6.78
C LYS A 7 3.84 0.67 7.93
N GLN A 8 2.92 0.71 8.90
CA GLN A 8 2.84 -0.29 9.96
C GLN A 8 2.22 -1.58 9.43
N ASN A 9 1.09 -1.53 8.72
CA ASN A 9 0.45 -2.70 8.12
C ASN A 9 1.43 -3.46 7.23
N PHE A 10 2.17 -2.74 6.37
CA PHE A 10 3.19 -3.38 5.54
C PHE A 10 4.25 -4.13 6.36
N LYS A 11 4.74 -3.53 7.45
CA LYS A 11 5.73 -4.18 8.33
C LYS A 11 5.14 -5.37 9.07
N GLU A 12 3.88 -5.27 9.49
CA GLU A 12 3.16 -6.34 10.16
C GLU A 12 2.98 -7.54 9.24
N TYR A 13 2.44 -7.32 8.04
CA TYR A 13 2.26 -8.37 7.03
C TYR A 13 3.59 -8.96 6.55
N ALA A 14 4.64 -8.15 6.45
CA ALA A 14 5.95 -8.63 6.06
C ALA A 14 6.61 -9.49 7.16
N GLY A 15 6.31 -9.26 8.44
CA GLY A 15 6.92 -10.01 9.54
C GLY A 15 8.44 -9.83 9.63
N LYS A 16 9.12 -10.75 10.32
CA LYS A 16 10.57 -10.67 10.61
C LYS A 16 11.39 -11.42 9.56
N ASN A 17 12.29 -10.72 8.88
CA ASN A 17 13.18 -11.24 7.82
C ASN A 17 12.44 -11.89 6.63
N PRO A 18 11.52 -11.17 5.98
CA PRO A 18 10.75 -11.72 4.87
C PRO A 18 11.59 -11.97 3.62
N THR A 19 11.15 -12.96 2.86
CA THR A 19 11.52 -13.16 1.47
C THR A 19 10.90 -12.09 0.57
N TYR A 20 11.40 -11.99 -0.66
CA TYR A 20 10.81 -11.10 -1.67
C TYR A 20 9.33 -11.41 -1.95
N SER A 21 8.96 -12.70 -1.96
CA SER A 21 7.58 -13.11 -2.21
C SER A 21 6.65 -12.70 -1.07
N GLU A 22 7.11 -12.80 0.18
CA GLU A 22 6.36 -12.36 1.35
C GLU A 22 6.24 -10.84 1.39
N LEU A 23 7.29 -10.09 1.02
CA LEU A 23 7.20 -8.64 0.88
C LEU A 23 6.21 -8.21 -0.22
N LYS A 24 6.19 -8.94 -1.34
CA LYS A 24 5.22 -8.71 -2.42
C LYS A 24 3.78 -8.99 -1.94
N ALA A 25 3.58 -10.07 -1.19
CA ALA A 25 2.28 -10.38 -0.60
C ALA A 25 1.86 -9.31 0.42
N ALA A 26 2.76 -8.88 1.29
CA ALA A 26 2.52 -7.82 2.27
C ALA A 26 2.12 -6.49 1.61
N ALA A 27 2.75 -6.13 0.48
CA ALA A 27 2.35 -4.94 -0.28
C ALA A 27 0.92 -5.05 -0.82
N ARG A 28 0.47 -6.24 -1.22
CA ARG A 28 -0.92 -6.48 -1.65
C ARG A 28 -1.90 -6.42 -0.49
N GLU A 29 -1.62 -7.08 0.63
CA GLU A 29 -2.50 -7.03 1.81
C GLU A 29 -2.65 -5.59 2.32
N THR A 30 -1.56 -4.81 2.30
CA THR A 30 -1.59 -3.39 2.65
C THR A 30 -2.46 -2.57 1.69
N ALA A 31 -2.41 -2.86 0.40
CA ALA A 31 -3.26 -2.22 -0.62
C ALA A 31 -4.74 -2.60 -0.45
N ILE A 32 -5.02 -3.87 -0.16
CA ILE A 32 -6.37 -4.39 0.09
C ILE A 32 -6.98 -3.68 1.31
N ASP A 33 -6.25 -3.62 2.42
CA ASP A 33 -6.67 -2.87 3.60
C ASP A 33 -6.95 -1.41 3.26
N PHE A 34 -6.02 -0.74 2.59
CA PHE A 34 -6.21 0.64 2.18
C PHE A 34 -7.52 0.84 1.43
N CYS A 35 -7.81 0.02 0.43
CA CYS A 35 -9.06 0.08 -0.34
C CYS A 35 -10.31 -0.12 0.54
N TYR A 36 -10.26 -1.01 1.54
CA TYR A 36 -11.37 -1.19 2.47
C TYR A 36 -11.65 0.06 3.31
N TYR A 37 -10.60 0.72 3.83
CA TYR A 37 -10.76 1.90 4.68
C TYR A 37 -10.91 3.21 3.89
N PHE A 38 -10.55 3.23 2.60
CA PHE A 38 -10.55 4.43 1.78
C PHE A 38 -11.92 5.13 1.74
N ASN A 39 -13.00 4.36 1.65
CA ASN A 39 -14.37 4.90 1.55
C ASN A 39 -14.90 5.48 2.86
N ASP A 40 -14.29 5.13 3.99
CA ASP A 40 -14.76 5.53 5.32
C ASP A 40 -14.07 6.80 5.84
N GLU A 41 -13.12 7.36 5.09
CA GLU A 41 -12.32 8.51 5.50
C GLU A 41 -12.32 9.67 4.51
N ASN A 42 -12.12 10.88 5.06
CA ASN A 42 -11.95 12.10 4.28
C ASN A 42 -10.46 12.43 4.17
N TYR A 43 -9.90 12.26 2.98
CA TYR A 43 -8.51 12.58 2.71
C TYR A 43 -8.35 13.97 2.10
N SER A 44 -7.37 14.72 2.57
CA SER A 44 -6.86 15.88 1.84
C SER A 44 -6.07 15.42 0.60
N TYR A 45 -5.94 16.31 -0.40
CA TYR A 45 -5.11 16.02 -1.57
C TYR A 45 -3.64 15.75 -1.23
N GLY A 46 -3.12 16.34 -0.14
CA GLY A 46 -1.76 16.08 0.33
C GLY A 46 -1.59 14.65 0.83
N GLU A 47 -2.54 14.18 1.64
CA GLU A 47 -2.54 12.80 2.14
C GLU A 47 -2.69 11.78 1.00
N LEU A 48 -3.57 12.06 0.03
CA LEU A 48 -3.69 11.24 -1.17
C LEU A 48 -2.39 11.17 -1.96
N GLY A 49 -1.67 12.29 -2.08
CA GLY A 49 -0.36 12.33 -2.72
C GLY A 49 0.68 11.45 -2.00
N GLU A 50 0.74 11.53 -0.67
CA GLU A 50 1.67 10.70 0.11
C GLU A 50 1.35 9.20 0.00
N ILE A 51 0.06 8.85 -0.03
CA ILE A 51 -0.39 7.47 -0.21
C ILE A 51 -0.07 6.97 -1.61
N TYR A 52 -0.33 7.79 -2.64
CA TYR A 52 0.01 7.50 -4.03
C TYR A 52 1.51 7.20 -4.18
N ASP A 53 2.37 8.10 -3.70
CA ASP A 53 3.82 7.95 -3.80
C ASP A 53 4.31 6.66 -3.10
N TYR A 54 3.70 6.33 -1.97
CA TYR A 54 4.01 5.11 -1.24
C TYR A 54 3.68 3.84 -2.03
N PHE A 55 2.47 3.74 -2.57
CA PHE A 55 2.07 2.59 -3.38
C PHE A 55 2.80 2.54 -4.72
N TYR A 56 3.15 3.68 -5.31
CA TYR A 56 3.96 3.73 -6.52
C TYR A 56 5.35 3.14 -6.30
N GLU A 57 6.02 3.48 -5.19
CA GLU A 57 7.34 2.92 -4.87
C GLU A 57 7.27 1.43 -4.50
N LEU A 58 6.23 0.99 -3.78
CA LEU A 58 5.98 -0.45 -3.55
C LEU A 58 5.73 -1.18 -4.88
N GLY A 59 4.92 -0.59 -5.76
CA GLY A 59 4.56 -1.14 -7.05
C GLY A 59 5.77 -1.31 -7.96
N LYS A 60 6.66 -0.32 -8.02
CA LYS A 60 7.94 -0.42 -8.73
C LYS A 60 8.83 -1.52 -8.16
N ARG A 61 8.94 -1.61 -6.84
CA ARG A 61 9.83 -2.56 -6.16
C ARG A 61 9.37 -4.01 -6.31
N TYR A 62 8.06 -4.26 -6.25
CA TYR A 62 7.49 -5.61 -6.22
C TYR A 62 6.80 -6.04 -7.52
N GLY A 63 6.86 -5.19 -8.56
CA GLY A 63 6.22 -5.46 -9.85
C GLY A 63 4.69 -5.56 -9.70
N LEU A 64 4.09 -4.54 -9.07
CA LEU A 64 2.66 -4.41 -8.81
C LEU A 64 2.06 -3.14 -9.44
N ILE A 65 2.81 -2.38 -10.25
CA ILE A 65 2.30 -1.13 -10.86
C ILE A 65 0.99 -1.36 -11.62
N THR A 66 0.95 -2.32 -12.56
CA THR A 66 -0.26 -2.60 -13.32
C THR A 66 -1.43 -2.98 -12.42
N GLU A 67 -1.19 -3.84 -11.41
CA GLU A 67 -2.20 -4.28 -10.45
C GLU A 67 -2.75 -3.10 -9.64
N PHE A 68 -1.89 -2.24 -9.12
CA PHE A 68 -2.30 -1.06 -8.34
C PHE A 68 -3.03 -0.02 -9.20
N THR A 69 -2.63 0.17 -10.46
CA THR A 69 -3.33 1.05 -11.41
C THR A 69 -4.71 0.52 -11.77
N GLU A 70 -4.85 -0.78 -12.05
CA GLU A 70 -6.14 -1.40 -12.36
C GLU A 70 -7.13 -1.31 -11.19
N ASN A 71 -6.62 -1.28 -9.95
CA ASN A 71 -7.42 -1.12 -8.74
C ASN A 71 -7.60 0.35 -8.31
N GLY A 72 -7.09 1.33 -9.05
CA GLY A 72 -7.26 2.77 -8.76
C GLY A 72 -6.52 3.26 -7.51
N ILE A 73 -5.46 2.55 -7.09
CA ILE A 73 -4.61 2.94 -5.95
C ILE A 73 -3.58 3.99 -6.39
N ILE A 74 -3.08 3.85 -7.62
CA ILE A 74 -2.19 4.78 -8.34
C ILE A 74 -2.71 4.99 -9.77
#